data_AF-A0A8H5ZU25-F1
#
_entry.id   AF-A0A8H5ZU25-F1
#
_cell.length_a   1.000
_cell.length_b   1.000
_cell.length_c   1.000
_cell.angle_alpha   90.00
_cell.angle_beta   90.00
_cell.angle_gamma   90.00
#
_symmetry.space_group_name_H-M   'P 1'
#
loop_
_entity.id
_entity.type
_entity.pdbx_description
1 polymer ?
#
loop_
_entity_poly.entity_id
_entity_poly.type
_entity_poly.pdbx_seq_one_letter_code
_entity_poly.pdbx_strand_id
1 'polypeptide(L)' 'MARGKLIVFEGLDRAGKSTQCEKLVADLQNDGVKVRHMRFPDRTTPIGQMINSYLSGQSDQEDHVIHLLFSANRWEAA' A
#
# COMPACT_ATOMS: atom_id res chain seq x y z
N MET A 1 24.81 -7.94 8.59
CA MET A 1 24.04 -7.76 7.34
C MET A 1 23.65 -6.29 7.22
N ALA A 2 23.73 -5.70 6.03
CA ALA A 2 23.30 -4.32 5.83
C ALA A 2 21.76 -4.23 5.90
N ARG A 3 21.22 -3.16 6.49
CA ARG A 3 19.77 -2.88 6.52
C ARG A 3 19.27 -2.64 5.08
N GLY A 4 18.11 -3.20 4.74
CA GLY A 4 17.44 -2.97 3.46
C GLY A 4 17.00 -1.51 3.26
N LYS A 5 16.61 -1.17 2.03
CA LYS A 5 16.06 0.16 1.68
C LYS A 5 14.52 0.09 1.68
N LEU A 6 13.88 1.18 2.12
CA LEU A 6 12.44 1.40 1.96
C LEU A 6 12.25 2.45 0.86
N ILE A 7 11.59 2.05 -0.22
CA ILE A 7 11.31 2.91 -1.38
C ILE A 7 9.79 3.04 -1.47
N VAL A 8 9.28 4.27 -1.55
CA VAL A 8 7.85 4.56 -1.58
C VAL A 8 7.51 5.31 -2.87
N PHE A 9 6.41 4.92 -3.52
CA PHE A 9 5.89 5.57 -4.72
C PHE A 9 4.60 6.33 -4.35
N GLU A 10 4.63 7.65 -4.53
CA GLU A 10 3.49 8.54 -4.31
C GLU A 10 3.05 9.22 -5.60
N GLY A 11 1.82 9.74 -5.61
CA GLY A 11 1.29 10.49 -6.74
C GLY A 11 -0.23 10.39 -6.87
N LEU A 12 -0.78 11.17 -7.80
CA LEU A 12 -2.22 11.22 -8.07
C LEU A 12 -2.76 9.88 -8.62
N ASP A 13 -4.09 9.77 -8.65
CA ASP A 13 -4.77 8.63 -9.25
C ASP A 13 -4.37 8.44 -10.70
N ARG A 14 -4.13 7.18 -11.08
CA ARG A 14 -3.68 6.78 -12.43
C ARG A 14 -2.33 7.35 -12.87
N ALA A 15 -1.50 7.86 -11.96
CA ALA A 15 -0.12 8.29 -12.26
C ALA A 15 0.87 7.14 -12.61
N GLY A 16 0.41 5.88 -12.66
CA GLY A 16 1.25 4.72 -13.01
C GLY A 16 2.03 4.08 -11.84
N LYS A 17 1.69 4.42 -10.59
CA LYS A 17 2.37 3.93 -9.36
C LYS A 17 2.53 2.41 -9.34
N SER A 18 1.44 1.66 -9.50
CA SER A 18 1.47 0.18 -9.47
C SER A 18 2.37 -0.37 -10.57
N THR A 19 2.23 0.12 -11.79
CA THR A 19 3.04 -0.31 -12.94
C THR A 19 4.53 -0.09 -12.71
N GLN A 20 4.92 1.08 -12.18
CA GLN A 20 6.33 1.37 -11.92
C GLN A 20 6.89 0.57 -10.74
N CYS A 21 6.07 0.36 -9.69
CA CYS A 21 6.48 -0.46 -8.55
C CYS A 21 6.69 -1.93 -8.95
N GLU A 22 5.77 -2.50 -9.73
CA GLU A 22 5.88 -3.87 -10.25
C GLU A 22 7.12 -4.06 -11.13
N LYS A 23 7.42 -3.10 -12.01
CA LYS A 23 8.64 -3.11 -12.83
C LYS A 23 9.90 -3.08 -11.97
N LEU A 24 9.98 -2.16 -11.01
CA LEU A 24 11.14 -2.05 -10.12
C LEU A 24 11.35 -3.33 -9.30
N VAL A 25 10.27 -3.94 -8.79
CA VAL A 25 10.35 -5.20 -8.04
C VAL A 25 10.90 -6.31 -8.93
N ALA A 26 10.41 -6.44 -10.16
CA ALA A 26 10.88 -7.45 -11.11
C ALA A 26 12.36 -7.25 -11.47
N ASP A 27 12.77 -6.01 -11.78
CA ASP A 27 14.15 -5.68 -12.13
C ASP A 27 15.12 -6.01 -10.99
N LEU A 28 14.78 -5.60 -9.76
CA LEU A 28 15.59 -5.92 -8.58
C LEU A 28 15.66 -7.43 -8.28
N GLN A 29 14.56 -8.15 -8.48
CA GLN A 29 14.54 -9.61 -8.33
C GLN A 29 15.40 -10.31 -9.38
N ASN A 30 15.40 -9.82 -10.63
CA ASN A 30 16.26 -10.32 -11.71
C ASN A 30 17.75 -10.08 -11.40
N ASP A 31 18.08 -8.98 -10.72
CA ASP A 31 19.43 -8.69 -10.21
C ASP A 31 19.80 -9.50 -8.95
N GLY A 32 18.93 -10.42 -8.50
CA GLY A 32 19.16 -11.25 -7.33
C GLY A 32 18.96 -10.53 -5.99
N VAL A 33 18.37 -9.33 -5.99
CA VAL A 33 18.08 -8.58 -4.77
C VAL A 33 16.82 -9.13 -4.11
N LYS A 34 16.89 -9.40 -2.81
CA LYS A 34 15.70 -9.78 -2.02
C LYS A 34 14.80 -8.56 -1.85
N VAL A 35 13.60 -8.62 -2.44
CA VAL A 35 12.61 -7.54 -2.39
C VAL A 35 11.29 -8.02 -1.77
N ARG A 36 10.68 -7.19 -0.93
CA ARG A 36 9.30 -7.34 -0.45
C ARG A 36 8.47 -6.20 -1.05
N HIS A 37 7.45 -6.54 -1.84
CA HIS A 37 6.49 -5.58 -2.36
C HIS A 37 5.36 -5.36 -1.32
N MET A 38 4.97 -4.11 -1.12
CA MET A 38 3.89 -3.71 -0.21
C MET A 38 3.03 -2.66 -0.89
N ARG A 39 1.71 -2.68 -0.65
CA ARG A 39 0.76 -1.72 -1.20
C ARG A 39 -0.22 -1.30 -0.11
N PHE A 40 -0.46 0.00 0.00
CA PHE A 40 -1.47 0.55 0.91
C PHE A 40 -2.60 1.25 0.14
N PRO A 41 -3.85 1.16 0.63
CA PRO A 41 -4.28 0.29 1.73
C PRO A 41 -4.17 -1.20 1.36
N ASP A 42 -3.77 -2.05 2.32
CA ASP A 42 -3.81 -3.50 2.15
C ASP A 42 -5.25 -3.98 2.38
N ARG A 43 -5.96 -4.21 1.28
CA ARG A 43 -7.38 -4.57 1.27
C ARG A 43 -7.66 -6.02 1.70
N THR A 44 -6.64 -6.78 2.05
CA THR A 44 -6.82 -8.18 2.51
C THR A 44 -7.13 -8.28 4.01
N THR A 45 -6.83 -7.24 4.78
CA THR A 45 -7.07 -7.20 6.22
C THR A 45 -8.48 -6.70 6.55
N PRO A 46 -9.00 -6.95 7.77
CA PRO A 46 -10.30 -6.39 8.19
C PRO A 46 -10.37 -4.86 8.08
N ILE A 47 -9.31 -4.14 8.50
CA ILE A 47 -9.24 -2.68 8.35
C ILE A 47 -9.21 -2.29 6.87
N GLY A 48 -8.44 -3.01 6.07
CA GLY A 48 -8.37 -2.84 4.62
C GLY A 48 -9.72 -3.02 3.90
N GLN A 49 -10.51 -3.98 4.34
CA GLN A 49 -11.86 -4.21 3.80
C GLN A 49 -12.81 -3.05 4.14
N MET A 50 -12.73 -2.50 5.36
CA MET A 50 -13.49 -1.29 5.74
C MET A 50 -13.10 -0.10 4.85
N ILE A 51 -11.80 0.13 4.65
CA ILE A 51 -11.31 1.20 3.75
C ILE A 51 -11.79 0.96 2.32
N ASN A 52 -11.76 -0.28 1.83
CA ASN A 52 -12.22 -0.61 0.49
C ASN A 52 -13.71 -0.33 0.30
N SER A 53 -14.54 -0.65 1.30
CA SER A 53 -15.98 -0.36 1.31
C SER A 53 -16.26 1.15 1.24
N TYR A 54 -15.47 1.96 1.97
CA TYR A 54 -15.54 3.42 1.89
C TYR A 54 -15.15 3.94 0.51
N LEU A 55 -14.00 3.52 -0.03
CA LEU A 55 -13.51 3.99 -1.34
C LEU A 55 -14.40 3.55 -2.51
N SER A 56 -15.15 2.46 -2.37
CA SER A 56 -16.10 1.97 -3.39
C SER A 56 -17.49 2.60 -3.27
N GLY A 57 -17.72 3.46 -2.28
CA GLY A 57 -19.04 4.06 -2.02
C GLY A 57 -20.07 3.09 -1.45
N GLN A 58 -19.65 1.95 -0.90
CA GLN A 58 -20.53 0.94 -0.31
C GLN A 58 -20.85 1.24 1.16
N SER A 59 -20.08 2.11 1.81
CA SER A 59 -20.31 2.54 3.19
C SER A 59 -19.82 3.95 3.41
N ASP A 60 -20.57 4.74 4.18
CA ASP A 60 -20.10 6.03 4.66
C ASP A 60 -19.28 5.86 5.95
N GLN A 61 -18.22 6.65 6.07
CA GLN A 61 -17.42 6.79 7.27
C GLN A 61 -17.15 8.26 7.49
N GLU A 62 -17.10 8.67 8.75
CA GLU A 62 -16.69 10.02 9.12
C GLU A 62 -15.21 10.24 8.77
N ASP A 63 -14.86 11.46 8.33
CA ASP A 63 -13.55 11.77 7.74
C ASP A 63 -12.37 11.51 8.69
N HIS A 64 -12.51 11.82 9.98
CA HIS A 64 -11.46 11.52 10.97
C HIS A 64 -11.34 10.01 11.22
N VAL A 65 -12.46 9.30 11.25
CA VAL A 65 -12.46 7.83 11.42
C VAL A 65 -11.75 7.15 10.25
N ILE A 66 -12.11 7.46 9.00
CA ILE A 66 -11.48 6.84 7.85
C ILE A 66 -9.99 7.19 7.74
N HIS A 67 -9.62 8.42 8.11
CA HIS A 67 -8.21 8.83 8.17
C HIS A 67 -7.42 7.96 9.16
N LEU A 68 -7.96 7.72 10.36
CA LEU A 68 -7.33 6.85 11.37
C LEU A 68 -7.25 5.40 10.91
N LEU A 69 -8.26 4.88 10.19
CA LEU A 69 -8.22 3.54 9.62
C LEU A 69 -7.08 3.39 8.59
N PHE A 70 -6.87 4.39 7.72
CA PHE A 70 -5.70 4.39 6.82
C PHE A 70 -4.37 4.35 7.57
N SER A 71 -4.28 5.04 8.71
CA SER A 71 -3.08 4.99 9.57
C SER A 71 -2.91 3.61 10.22
N ALA A 72 -3.99 3.06 10.79
CA ALA A 72 -4.00 1.76 11.44
C ALA A 72 -3.62 0.62 10.46
N ASN A 73 -4.12 0.67 9.22
CA ASN A 73 -3.78 -0.32 8.19
C ASN A 73 -2.29 -0.34 7.81
N ARG A 74 -1.58 0.78 7.97
CA ARG A 74 -0.10 0.81 7.83
C ARG A 74 0.59 0.22 9.06
N TRP A 75 0.09 0.53 10.25
CA TRP A 75 0.64 0.04 11.52
C TRP A 75 0.52 -1.47 11.69
N GLU A 76 -0.57 -2.09 11.24
CA GLU A 76 -0.75 -3.56 11.35
C GLU A 76 0.17 -4.38 10.42
N ALA A 77 0.77 -3.75 9.41
CA ALA A 77 1.72 -4.38 8.50
C ALA A 77 3.18 -4.37 9.00
N ALA A 78 3.43 -3.69 10.13
CA ALA A 78 4.75 -3.50 10.75
C ALA A 78 5.30 -4.77 11.43
#